data_AF-A0A9D2SDX4-F1
#
_entry.id   AF-A0A9D2SDX4-F1
#
_cell.length_a   1.000
_cell.length_b   1.000
_cell.length_c   1.000
_cell.angle_alpha   90.00
_cell.angle_beta   90.00
_cell.angle_gamma   90.00
#
_symmetry.space_group_name_H-M   'P 1'
#
loop_
_entity.id
_entity.type
_entity.pdbx_description
1 polymer ?
#
loop_
_entity_poly.entity_id
_entity_poly.type
_entity_poly.pdbx_seq_one_letter_code
_entity_poly.pdbx_strand_id
1 'polypeptide(L)'
;MTDLLLFGMWGMGVTMYLYLWNFFLFSFLGWCAEVVFAAIREKRFVNRGFLNGPFCPIYGLGVVLIDFLMAPFGRNFTALLVASMLLGSALEWLAGFLLEKLFHQKWWDYSDQPHNLNGYICLKFSVLWAFAGAFVVRYLVPFSERMFSWIPRPLDWVLLAVLGGLLVADFLVTAVGLVGLNRKLRNLEYVTSRLRMGSDKLGEDLSKGALLLHEKRGAVKQALEKDWQREAARLKVKYEENLRKNRLRRRLFKAFPDLRLLKYNEQLEELRQNVDVLRRRSWEALRKRNEDARAAYETRLAPGEEKPFAFGLCYSKLFWIFMTGNVVGFVLETLYALVVTHELQVRVGLVFGPFIPVYGLGAVAITLLLSRMYNQKDSLIFLASMVIGGAFEYVCSFVQQAVFGTVSWEYSDSPLNIGGRTNLMYSFFWGILGLVWVKDLYPALSRLIQKIPKKTGRILTVIFTILMAVDVLLSAGAVYRRSERVNGVPAANVVQEFFDQCFPDSYLDFVFPHMEYVGKPELPTPPPMEENLP
;
A
#
# COMPACT_ATOMS: atom_id res chain seq x y z
N MET A 1 -17.41 32.91 17.12
CA MET A 1 -17.66 32.18 15.85
C MET A 1 -16.82 32.73 14.70
N THR A 2 -16.27 33.94 14.82
CA THR A 2 -15.36 34.60 13.87
C THR A 2 -13.89 34.20 14.00
N ASP A 3 -13.43 33.75 15.18
CA ASP A 3 -12.02 33.32 15.36
C ASP A 3 -11.70 31.92 14.82
N LEU A 4 -12.71 31.12 14.47
CA LEU A 4 -12.50 29.77 13.94
C LEU A 4 -12.21 29.75 12.43
N LEU A 5 -12.64 30.79 11.71
CA LEU A 5 -12.45 30.91 10.26
C LEU A 5 -11.12 31.61 9.92
N LEU A 6 -10.66 32.54 10.76
CA LEU A 6 -9.36 33.20 10.59
C LEU A 6 -8.16 32.28 10.88
N PHE A 7 -8.33 31.25 11.73
CA PHE A 7 -7.31 30.21 11.93
C PHE A 7 -7.26 29.19 10.76
N GLY A 8 -8.33 29.08 9.97
CA GLY A 8 -8.45 28.11 8.88
C GLY A 8 -7.72 28.53 7.60
N MET A 9 -7.76 29.82 7.25
CA MET A 9 -7.26 30.30 5.95
C MET A 9 -5.75 30.62 5.95
N TRP A 10 -5.18 31.04 7.08
CA TRP A 10 -3.71 31.11 7.27
C TRP A 10 -3.12 29.80 7.81
N GLY A 11 -3.96 28.92 8.38
CA GLY A 11 -3.56 27.62 8.88
C GLY A 11 -3.22 26.64 7.76
N MET A 12 -3.97 26.56 6.67
CA MET A 12 -3.81 25.52 5.63
C MET A 12 -2.46 25.56 4.88
N GLY A 13 -1.99 26.75 4.49
CA GLY A 13 -0.65 26.90 3.89
C GLY A 13 0.46 26.55 4.88
N VAL A 14 0.24 26.86 6.17
CA VAL A 14 1.13 26.46 7.26
C VAL A 14 1.11 24.94 7.47
N THR A 15 -0.06 24.31 7.31
CA THR A 15 -0.25 22.88 7.55
C THR A 15 0.38 22.04 6.42
N MET A 16 0.28 22.47 5.16
CA MET A 16 0.81 21.70 4.02
C MET A 16 2.35 21.61 4.02
N TYR A 17 3.06 22.72 4.30
CA TYR A 17 4.52 22.68 4.38
C TYR A 17 5.00 21.81 5.55
N LEU A 18 4.26 21.84 6.67
CA LEU A 18 4.54 21.02 7.84
C LEU A 18 4.32 19.54 7.55
N TYR A 19 3.28 19.18 6.80
CA TYR A 19 3.09 17.80 6.36
C TYR A 19 4.19 17.33 5.41
N LEU A 20 4.68 18.18 4.51
CA LEU A 20 5.81 17.83 3.64
C LEU A 20 7.10 17.61 4.45
N TRP A 21 7.41 18.51 5.39
CA TRP A 21 8.57 18.35 6.26
C TRP A 21 8.44 17.13 7.18
N ASN A 22 7.27 16.89 7.76
CA ASN A 22 6.99 15.70 8.55
C ASN A 22 7.14 14.43 7.71
N PHE A 23 6.62 14.42 6.48
CA PHE A 23 6.81 13.31 5.56
C PHE A 23 8.30 13.01 5.35
N PHE A 24 9.11 14.00 4.94
CA PHE A 24 10.55 13.77 4.70
C PHE A 24 11.31 13.39 5.96
N LEU A 25 11.05 14.06 7.08
CA LEU A 25 11.70 13.80 8.37
C LEU A 25 11.42 12.36 8.83
N PHE A 26 10.16 11.96 8.89
CA PHE A 26 9.78 10.64 9.39
C PHE A 26 10.08 9.52 8.38
N SER A 27 10.11 9.81 7.08
CA SER A 27 10.63 8.87 6.08
C SER A 27 12.13 8.63 6.20
N PHE A 28 12.91 9.67 6.51
CA PHE A 28 14.35 9.53 6.77
C PHE A 28 14.62 8.82 8.10
N LEU A 29 13.94 9.23 9.18
CA LEU A 29 14.08 8.59 10.50
C LEU A 29 13.65 7.11 10.47
N GLY A 30 12.57 6.79 9.73
CA GLY A 30 12.14 5.41 9.50
C GLY A 30 13.20 4.59 8.78
N TRP A 31 13.84 5.14 7.75
CA TRP A 31 14.97 4.49 7.08
C TRP A 31 16.16 4.28 8.03
N CYS A 32 16.54 5.29 8.82
CA CYS A 32 17.60 5.15 9.83
C CYS A 32 17.29 4.03 10.83
N ALA A 33 16.05 3.96 11.33
CA ALA A 33 15.63 2.93 12.27
C ALA A 33 15.74 1.52 11.69
N GLU A 34 15.32 1.33 10.44
CA GLU A 34 15.43 0.04 9.72
C GLU A 34 16.89 -0.37 9.50
N VAL A 35 17.76 0.58 9.10
CA VAL A 35 19.19 0.33 8.91
C VAL A 35 19.86 -0.03 10.23
N VAL A 36 19.57 0.70 11.31
CA VAL A 36 20.10 0.41 12.66
C VAL A 36 19.61 -0.95 13.16
N PHE A 37 18.33 -1.25 12.98
CA PHE A 37 17.75 -2.54 13.36
C PHE A 37 18.38 -3.70 12.59
N ALA A 38 18.54 -3.56 11.28
CA ALA A 38 19.21 -4.55 10.44
C ALA A 38 20.69 -4.71 10.81
N ALA A 39 21.40 -3.61 11.07
CA ALA A 39 22.79 -3.63 11.51
C ALA A 39 22.97 -4.42 12.82
N ILE A 40 22.16 -4.14 13.83
CA ILE A 40 22.22 -4.84 15.13
C ILE A 40 21.89 -6.33 14.96
N ARG A 41 20.88 -6.66 14.14
CA ARG A 41 20.40 -8.03 13.98
C ARG A 41 21.30 -8.89 13.08
N GLU A 42 21.77 -8.34 11.97
CA GLU A 42 22.55 -9.05 10.95
C GLU A 42 24.07 -8.85 11.10
N LYS A 43 24.50 -7.96 12.00
CA LYS A 43 25.91 -7.57 12.24
C LYS A 43 26.64 -7.02 11.02
N ARG A 44 25.90 -6.61 10.00
CA ARG A 44 26.42 -6.02 8.76
C ARG A 44 25.44 -4.99 8.25
N PHE A 45 25.95 -4.04 7.48
CA PHE A 45 25.10 -3.05 6.81
C PHE A 45 24.23 -3.73 5.74
N VAL A 46 22.93 -3.42 5.76
CA VAL A 46 21.96 -3.79 4.74
C VAL A 46 21.03 -2.61 4.51
N ASN A 47 21.03 -2.08 3.29
CA ASN A 47 20.09 -1.04 2.90
C ASN A 47 18.68 -1.65 2.76
N ARG A 48 17.79 -1.33 3.70
CA ARG A 48 16.41 -1.86 3.78
C ARG A 48 15.37 -0.95 3.09
N GLY A 49 15.80 0.20 2.58
CA GLY A 49 14.93 1.12 1.83
C GLY A 49 14.41 0.49 0.54
N PHE A 50 13.14 0.75 0.21
CA PHE A 50 12.55 0.37 -1.08
C PHE A 50 13.12 1.20 -2.24
N LEU A 51 13.47 2.46 -1.96
CA LEU A 51 14.10 3.39 -2.90
C LEU A 51 15.62 3.35 -2.79
N ASN A 52 16.36 3.89 -3.77
CA ASN A 52 17.83 3.88 -3.74
C ASN A 52 18.41 4.92 -2.75
N GLY A 53 17.64 5.95 -2.42
CA GLY A 53 17.94 6.99 -1.45
C GLY A 53 17.56 6.62 -0.01
N PRO A 54 17.96 7.45 0.97
CA PRO A 54 17.79 7.17 2.40
C PRO A 54 16.38 7.48 2.91
N PHE A 55 15.34 7.06 2.18
CA PHE A 55 13.96 7.35 2.52
C PHE A 55 13.12 6.07 2.54
N CYS A 56 12.30 5.94 3.58
CA CYS A 56 11.26 4.93 3.66
C CYS A 56 9.88 5.62 3.72
N PRO A 57 9.22 5.84 2.56
CA PRO A 57 8.00 6.65 2.44
C PRO A 57 6.86 6.26 3.39
N ILE A 58 6.74 4.97 3.72
CA ILE A 58 5.65 4.46 4.57
C ILE A 58 5.62 5.09 5.98
N TYR A 59 6.79 5.39 6.56
CA TYR A 59 6.88 6.00 7.88
C TYR A 59 6.44 7.47 7.87
N GLY A 60 6.84 8.21 6.84
CA GLY A 60 6.41 9.60 6.61
C GLY A 60 4.91 9.69 6.36
N LEU A 61 4.39 8.84 5.47
CA LEU A 61 2.95 8.77 5.18
C LEU A 61 2.14 8.40 6.42
N GLY A 62 2.63 7.47 7.24
CA GLY A 62 1.95 7.04 8.46
C GLY A 62 1.77 8.18 9.46
N VAL A 63 2.83 8.97 9.73
CA VAL A 63 2.75 10.10 10.66
C VAL A 63 1.83 11.20 10.15
N VAL A 64 1.95 11.56 8.85
CA VAL A 64 1.08 12.57 8.23
C VAL A 64 -0.39 12.12 8.24
N LEU A 65 -0.66 10.85 7.93
CA LEU A 65 -2.03 10.32 7.92
C LEU A 65 -2.66 10.32 9.31
N ILE A 66 -1.89 9.95 10.35
CA ILE A 66 -2.37 9.97 11.74
C ILE A 66 -2.70 11.40 12.15
N ASP A 67 -1.80 12.36 11.91
CA ASP A 67 -2.03 13.75 12.28
C ASP A 67 -3.23 14.37 11.54
N PHE A 68 -3.32 14.12 10.23
CA PHE A 68 -4.43 14.58 9.39
C PHE A 68 -5.79 14.03 9.85
N LEU A 69 -5.90 12.71 10.07
CA LEU A 69 -7.15 12.09 10.50
C LEU A 69 -7.54 12.45 11.93
N MET A 70 -6.56 12.77 12.79
CA MET A 70 -6.79 13.10 14.20
C MET A 70 -6.98 14.61 14.44
N ALA A 71 -6.71 15.47 13.45
CA ALA A 71 -6.85 16.92 13.54
C ALA A 71 -8.21 17.39 14.12
N PRO A 72 -9.39 16.80 13.75
CA PRO A 72 -10.68 17.18 14.33
C PRO A 72 -10.79 16.90 15.84
N PHE A 73 -10.00 15.96 16.36
CA PHE A 73 -10.07 15.47 17.74
C PHE A 73 -8.96 16.02 18.64
N GLY A 74 -7.97 16.75 18.11
CA GLY A 74 -6.78 17.19 18.85
C GLY A 74 -7.04 18.06 20.09
N ARG A 75 -8.16 18.82 20.09
CA ARG A 75 -8.55 19.71 21.20
C ARG A 75 -8.95 18.97 22.47
N ASN A 76 -9.67 17.86 22.34
CA ASN A 76 -10.15 17.07 23.48
C ASN A 76 -9.27 15.82 23.65
N PHE A 77 -8.49 15.76 24.73
CA PHE A 77 -7.54 14.67 24.98
C PHE A 77 -8.22 13.29 25.02
N THR A 78 -9.38 13.20 25.67
CA THR A 78 -10.17 11.95 25.71
C THR A 78 -10.68 11.55 24.32
N ALA A 79 -11.14 12.50 23.51
CA ALA A 79 -11.57 12.22 22.14
C ALA A 79 -10.38 11.75 21.27
N LEU A 80 -9.22 12.37 21.43
CA LEU A 80 -7.99 12.00 20.72
C LEU A 80 -7.51 10.59 21.07
N LEU A 81 -7.55 10.22 22.36
CA LEU A 81 -7.21 8.86 22.80
C LEU A 81 -8.16 7.82 22.19
N VAL A 82 -9.47 8.06 22.26
CA VAL A 82 -10.48 7.14 21.70
C VAL A 82 -10.36 7.04 20.18
N ALA A 83 -10.22 8.17 19.48
CA ALA A 83 -10.06 8.18 18.03
C ALA A 83 -8.76 7.48 17.58
N SER A 84 -7.65 7.70 18.28
CA SER A 84 -6.36 7.03 18.02
C SER A 84 -6.45 5.52 18.27
N MET A 85 -7.12 5.12 19.36
CA MET A 85 -7.38 3.72 19.68
C MET A 85 -8.17 3.02 18.56
N LEU A 86 -9.25 3.65 18.11
CA LEU A 86 -10.12 3.11 17.07
C LEU A 86 -9.40 3.05 15.72
N LEU A 87 -8.72 4.12 15.31
CA LEU A 87 -7.98 4.17 14.05
C LEU A 87 -6.84 3.15 14.03
N GLY A 88 -5.99 3.14 15.06
CA GLY A 88 -4.87 2.20 15.15
C GLY A 88 -5.34 0.75 15.19
N SER A 89 -6.40 0.45 15.95
CA SER A 89 -6.98 -0.89 16.00
C SER A 89 -7.65 -1.28 14.69
N ALA A 90 -8.30 -0.36 13.98
CA ALA A 90 -8.90 -0.64 12.68
C ALA A 90 -7.82 -0.93 11.63
N LEU A 91 -6.74 -0.13 11.60
CA LEU A 91 -5.61 -0.34 10.70
C LEU A 91 -4.83 -1.62 11.04
N GLU A 92 -4.60 -1.90 12.32
CA GLU A 92 -3.94 -3.13 12.77
C GLU A 92 -4.82 -4.37 12.52
N TRP A 93 -6.12 -4.27 12.76
CA TRP A 93 -7.04 -5.35 12.42
C TRP A 93 -7.10 -5.57 10.92
N LEU A 94 -7.22 -4.50 10.12
CA LEU A 94 -7.26 -4.58 8.68
C LEU A 94 -5.93 -5.10 8.13
N ALA A 95 -4.80 -4.61 8.61
CA ALA A 95 -3.48 -5.08 8.21
C ALA A 95 -3.27 -6.53 8.65
N GLY A 96 -3.59 -6.90 9.89
CA GLY A 96 -3.47 -8.28 10.38
C GLY A 96 -4.40 -9.24 9.62
N PHE A 97 -5.63 -8.81 9.34
CA PHE A 97 -6.60 -9.53 8.52
C PHE A 97 -6.11 -9.66 7.09
N LEU A 98 -5.72 -8.56 6.42
CA LEU A 98 -5.19 -8.58 5.06
C LEU A 98 -3.90 -9.40 5.00
N LEU A 99 -2.97 -9.25 5.94
CA LEU A 99 -1.72 -10.03 5.98
C LEU A 99 -2.01 -11.52 6.22
N GLU A 100 -2.93 -11.88 7.11
CA GLU A 100 -3.34 -13.29 7.26
C GLU A 100 -4.09 -13.79 6.02
N LYS A 101 -4.90 -12.96 5.36
CA LYS A 101 -5.62 -13.39 4.15
C LYS A 101 -4.73 -13.44 2.91
N LEU A 102 -3.70 -12.60 2.81
CA LEU A 102 -2.77 -12.51 1.70
C LEU A 102 -1.59 -13.48 1.86
N PHE A 103 -1.10 -13.68 3.08
CA PHE A 103 0.08 -14.50 3.40
C PHE A 103 -0.23 -15.75 4.20
N HIS A 104 -1.47 -15.97 4.63
CA HIS A 104 -1.93 -17.16 5.39
C HIS A 104 -1.11 -17.43 6.65
N GLN A 105 -0.49 -16.38 7.17
CA GLN A 105 0.33 -16.39 8.35
C GLN A 105 -0.07 -15.15 9.14
N LYS A 106 -0.45 -15.36 10.40
CA LYS A 106 -0.59 -14.23 11.32
C LYS A 106 0.80 -13.73 11.65
N TRP A 107 1.09 -12.50 11.25
CA TRP A 107 2.37 -11.84 11.57
C TRP A 107 2.44 -11.51 13.06
N TRP A 108 1.27 -11.31 13.66
CA TRP A 108 1.06 -11.29 15.10
C TRP A 108 -0.28 -11.97 15.39
N ASP A 109 -0.36 -12.69 16.52
CA ASP A 109 -1.58 -13.34 16.98
C ASP A 109 -1.81 -13.02 18.46
N TYR A 110 -2.93 -12.37 18.75
CA TYR A 110 -3.36 -11.99 20.08
C TYR A 110 -4.49 -12.89 20.61
N SER A 111 -4.73 -14.06 20.01
CA SER A 111 -5.79 -15.00 20.44
C SER A 111 -5.68 -15.39 21.93
N ASP A 112 -4.46 -15.44 22.47
CA ASP A 112 -4.19 -15.76 23.88
C ASP A 112 -4.32 -14.55 24.82
N GLN A 113 -4.63 -13.36 24.29
CA GLN A 113 -4.79 -12.14 25.09
C GLN A 113 -6.26 -11.90 25.43
N PRO A 114 -6.57 -11.39 26.63
CA PRO A 114 -7.94 -11.05 27.00
C PRO A 114 -8.50 -9.95 26.09
N HIS A 115 -9.81 -10.03 25.79
CA HIS A 115 -10.52 -9.08 24.92
C HIS A 115 -9.88 -8.94 23.52
N ASN A 116 -9.44 -10.06 22.94
CA ASN A 116 -8.98 -10.09 21.56
C ASN A 116 -10.14 -10.19 20.56
N LEU A 117 -9.93 -9.66 19.36
CA LEU A 117 -10.87 -9.69 18.25
C LEU A 117 -10.23 -10.48 17.11
N ASN A 118 -10.71 -11.71 16.91
CA ASN A 118 -10.19 -12.69 15.93
C ASN A 118 -8.68 -12.97 16.06
N GLY A 119 -8.07 -12.61 17.20
CA GLY A 119 -6.63 -12.63 17.42
C GLY A 119 -5.82 -11.63 16.59
N TYR A 120 -6.43 -10.65 15.91
CA TYR A 120 -5.69 -9.61 15.16
C TYR A 120 -5.37 -8.38 16.01
N ILE A 121 -6.29 -8.02 16.90
CA ILE A 121 -6.14 -6.93 17.85
C ILE A 121 -6.53 -7.43 19.23
N CYS A 122 -6.02 -6.77 20.27
CA CYS A 122 -6.53 -6.93 21.62
C CYS A 122 -6.51 -5.60 22.35
N LEU A 123 -7.34 -5.49 23.39
CA LEU A 123 -7.52 -4.25 24.14
C LEU A 123 -6.20 -3.64 24.64
N LYS A 124 -5.24 -4.47 25.05
CA LYS A 124 -3.92 -4.01 25.51
C LYS A 124 -3.16 -3.24 24.43
N PHE A 125 -3.12 -3.73 23.19
CA PHE A 125 -2.44 -3.05 22.08
C PHE A 125 -3.29 -1.90 21.52
N SER A 126 -4.61 -2.00 21.54
CA SER A 126 -5.51 -0.87 21.26
C SER A 126 -5.23 0.33 22.17
N VAL A 127 -5.02 0.10 23.47
CA VAL A 127 -4.64 1.17 24.41
C VAL A 127 -3.25 1.75 24.09
N LEU A 128 -2.30 0.92 23.63
CA LEU A 128 -1.01 1.43 23.16
C LEU A 128 -1.17 2.35 21.95
N TRP A 129 -2.03 1.99 20.99
CA TRP A 129 -2.38 2.87 19.86
C TRP A 129 -3.03 4.18 20.29
N ALA A 130 -3.86 4.15 21.35
CA ALA A 130 -4.44 5.36 21.94
C ALA A 130 -3.37 6.37 22.34
N PHE A 131 -2.40 5.93 23.14
CA PHE A 131 -1.31 6.78 23.61
C PHE A 131 -0.30 7.13 22.51
N ALA A 132 0.00 6.20 21.60
CA ALA A 132 0.93 6.44 20.50
C ALA A 132 0.39 7.52 19.55
N GLY A 133 -0.86 7.42 19.11
CA GLY A 133 -1.49 8.43 18.26
C GLY A 133 -1.59 9.79 18.97
N ALA A 134 -2.01 9.79 20.24
CA ALA A 134 -2.04 11.03 21.02
C ALA A 134 -0.65 11.65 21.23
N PHE A 135 0.39 10.83 21.39
CA PHE A 135 1.76 11.31 21.50
C PHE A 135 2.26 11.94 20.20
N VAL A 136 1.97 11.30 19.07
CA VAL A 136 2.32 11.82 17.74
C VAL A 136 1.71 13.21 17.54
N VAL A 137 0.41 13.35 17.78
CA VAL A 137 -0.34 14.59 17.53
C VAL A 137 0.00 15.69 18.54
N ARG A 138 0.20 15.37 19.83
CA ARG A 138 0.42 16.40 20.86
C ARG A 138 1.87 16.79 21.07
N TYR A 139 2.81 15.92 20.76
CA TYR A 139 4.22 16.16 21.06
C TYR A 139 5.10 16.05 19.82
N LEU A 140 4.96 14.97 19.04
CA LEU A 140 5.88 14.70 17.95
C LEU A 140 5.76 15.70 16.80
N VAL A 141 4.53 15.94 16.32
CA VAL A 141 4.25 16.92 15.26
C VAL A 141 4.49 18.36 15.72
N PRO A 142 4.03 18.81 16.90
CA PRO A 142 4.35 20.16 17.39
C PRO A 142 5.84 20.38 17.69
N PHE A 143 6.61 19.31 17.93
CA PHE A 143 8.05 19.38 18.08
C PHE A 143 8.76 19.58 16.73
N SER A 144 8.36 18.82 15.70
CA SER A 144 8.91 19.01 14.36
C SER A 144 8.55 20.38 13.80
N GLU A 145 7.34 20.87 14.04
CA GLU A 145 6.92 22.25 13.72
C GLU A 145 7.88 23.29 14.31
N ARG A 146 8.23 23.15 15.59
CA ARG A 146 9.19 24.06 16.25
C ARG A 146 10.57 23.96 15.64
N MET A 147 11.06 22.77 15.31
CA MET A 147 12.35 22.63 14.65
C MET A 147 12.39 23.32 13.28
N PHE A 148 11.37 23.11 12.45
CA PHE A 148 11.32 23.69 11.10
C PHE A 148 10.97 25.18 11.11
N SER A 149 10.39 25.70 12.19
CA SER A 149 10.16 27.14 12.34
C SER A 149 11.44 27.99 12.38
N TRP A 150 12.59 27.37 12.63
CA TRP A 150 13.90 28.06 12.63
C TRP A 150 14.49 28.25 11.24
N ILE A 151 13.88 27.65 10.21
CA ILE A 151 14.35 27.76 8.83
C ILE A 151 13.65 28.96 8.16
N PRO A 152 14.38 29.83 7.44
CA PRO A 152 13.78 30.93 6.71
C PRO A 152 12.83 30.44 5.60
N ARG A 153 11.65 31.07 5.48
CA ARG A 153 10.59 30.69 4.52
C ARG A 153 11.01 30.50 3.05
N PRO A 154 11.87 31.33 2.43
CA PRO A 154 12.29 31.08 1.06
C PRO A 154 13.23 29.86 0.94
N LEU A 155 13.99 29.56 2.00
CA LEU A 155 14.88 28.40 2.03
C LEU A 155 14.06 27.10 2.20
N ASP A 156 12.97 27.13 2.97
CA ASP A 156 12.05 25.99 3.15
C ASP A 156 11.57 25.41 1.83
N TRP A 157 10.99 26.25 0.96
CA TRP A 157 10.43 25.80 -0.32
C TRP A 157 11.48 25.28 -1.28
N VAL A 158 12.67 25.89 -1.30
CA VAL A 158 13.80 25.41 -2.11
C VAL A 158 14.26 24.04 -1.61
N LEU A 159 14.40 23.85 -0.30
CA LEU A 159 14.79 22.56 0.28
C LEU A 159 13.74 21.48 0.02
N LEU A 160 12.45 21.79 0.21
CA LEU A 160 11.36 20.86 -0.07
C LEU A 160 11.25 20.52 -1.56
N ALA A 161 11.45 21.49 -2.45
CA ALA A 161 11.46 21.24 -3.90
C ALA A 161 12.64 20.35 -4.31
N VAL A 162 13.82 20.55 -3.73
CA VAL A 162 14.99 19.70 -3.95
C VAL A 162 14.74 18.28 -3.41
N LEU A 163 14.26 18.14 -2.18
CA LEU A 163 13.94 16.85 -1.58
C LEU A 163 12.84 16.11 -2.35
N GLY A 164 11.80 16.82 -2.78
CA GLY A 164 10.71 16.32 -3.63
C GLY A 164 11.22 15.85 -4.99
N GLY A 165 12.02 16.67 -5.66
CA GLY A 165 12.65 16.32 -6.94
C GLY A 165 13.54 15.09 -6.83
N LEU A 166 14.35 14.99 -5.77
CA LEU A 166 15.20 13.83 -5.50
C LEU A 166 14.38 12.56 -5.24
N LEU A 167 13.30 12.66 -4.46
CA LEU A 167 12.43 11.52 -4.17
C LEU A 167 11.68 11.04 -5.42
N VAL A 168 11.14 11.97 -6.22
CA VAL A 168 10.46 11.63 -7.49
C VAL A 168 11.45 10.99 -8.46
N ALA A 169 12.65 11.55 -8.61
CA ALA A 169 13.68 10.97 -9.45
C ALA A 169 14.05 9.55 -8.99
N ASP A 170 14.24 9.34 -7.70
CA ASP A 170 14.57 8.04 -7.12
C ASP A 170 13.42 7.02 -7.27
N PHE A 171 12.16 7.46 -7.10
CA PHE A 171 10.98 6.63 -7.35
C PHE A 171 10.88 6.22 -8.82
N LEU A 172 11.00 7.17 -9.76
CA LEU A 172 10.95 6.89 -11.19
C LEU A 172 12.06 5.94 -11.61
N VAL A 173 13.28 6.16 -11.13
CA VAL A 173 14.43 5.28 -11.36
C VAL A 173 14.20 3.88 -10.80
N THR A 174 13.69 3.78 -9.57
CA THR A 174 13.36 2.50 -8.93
C THR A 174 12.27 1.75 -9.70
N ALA A 175 11.21 2.46 -10.13
CA ALA A 175 10.12 1.89 -10.92
C ALA A 175 10.58 1.40 -12.30
N VAL A 176 11.40 2.20 -13.01
CA VAL A 176 11.99 1.82 -14.31
C VAL A 176 12.90 0.60 -14.17
N GLY A 177 13.70 0.53 -13.09
CA GLY A 177 14.55 -0.62 -12.78
C GLY A 177 13.74 -1.90 -12.52
N LEU A 178 12.60 -1.80 -11.82
CA LEU A 178 11.70 -2.93 -11.54
C LEU A 178 10.97 -3.44 -12.78
N VAL A 179 10.66 -2.58 -13.75
CA VAL A 179 10.00 -2.93 -15.02
C VAL A 179 10.99 -3.57 -16.03
N GLY A 180 12.30 -3.57 -15.74
CA GLY A 180 13.30 -4.23 -16.56
C GLY A 180 13.54 -3.56 -17.92
N LEU A 181 13.30 -2.24 -18.00
CA LEU A 181 13.46 -1.44 -19.21
C LEU A 181 14.95 -1.21 -19.54
N ASN A 182 15.67 -2.27 -19.90
CA ASN A 182 17.10 -2.20 -20.16
C ASN A 182 17.38 -2.11 -21.66
N ARG A 183 17.82 -0.93 -22.14
CA ARG A 183 18.93 -0.80 -23.13
C ARG A 183 19.35 0.60 -23.59
N LYS A 184 18.78 1.73 -23.15
CA LYS A 184 19.20 3.06 -23.70
C LYS A 184 19.32 4.26 -22.75
N LEU A 185 19.28 4.10 -21.43
CA LEU A 185 19.30 5.24 -20.49
C LEU A 185 20.56 5.28 -19.62
N ARG A 186 21.73 5.42 -20.26
CA ARG A 186 23.05 5.53 -19.60
C ARG A 186 23.12 6.70 -18.59
N ASN A 187 22.29 7.73 -18.78
CA ASN A 187 22.21 8.88 -17.88
C ASN A 187 21.41 8.58 -16.60
N LEU A 188 20.45 7.64 -16.62
CA LEU A 188 19.70 7.25 -15.43
C LEU A 188 20.54 6.35 -14.52
N GLU A 189 21.30 5.40 -15.08
CA GLU A 189 22.21 4.55 -14.30
C GLU A 189 23.25 5.38 -13.52
N TYR A 190 23.71 6.49 -14.08
CA TYR A 190 24.59 7.43 -13.38
C TYR A 190 23.89 8.05 -12.15
N VAL A 191 22.66 8.55 -12.30
CA VAL A 191 21.90 9.14 -11.19
C VAL A 191 21.57 8.08 -10.13
N THR A 192 21.17 6.87 -10.53
CA THR A 192 20.93 5.73 -9.63
C THR A 192 22.16 5.40 -8.81
N SER A 193 23.32 5.24 -9.45
CA SER A 193 24.55 4.87 -8.77
C SER A 193 25.01 5.95 -7.78
N ARG A 194 24.85 7.23 -8.12
CA ARG A 194 25.21 8.35 -7.22
C ARG A 194 24.30 8.44 -6.00
N LEU A 195 22.98 8.32 -6.18
CA LEU A 195 22.02 8.31 -5.06
C LEU A 195 22.28 7.11 -4.12
N ARG A 196 22.48 5.93 -4.71
CA ARG A 196 22.74 4.70 -3.96
C ARG A 196 24.06 4.74 -3.20
N MET A 197 25.15 5.20 -3.82
CA MET A 197 26.44 5.38 -3.13
C MET A 197 26.34 6.34 -1.94
N GLY A 198 25.58 7.43 -2.08
CA GLY A 198 25.34 8.37 -0.98
C GLY A 198 24.58 7.73 0.18
N SER A 199 23.50 7.00 -0.13
CA SER A 199 22.68 6.24 0.83
C SER A 199 23.48 5.15 1.55
N ASP A 200 24.27 4.38 0.80
CA ASP A 200 25.07 3.27 1.33
C ASP A 200 26.18 3.78 2.26
N LYS A 201 26.86 4.88 1.91
CA LYS A 201 27.88 5.49 2.78
C LYS A 201 27.28 5.99 4.10
N LEU A 202 26.16 6.72 4.03
CA LEU A 202 25.41 7.16 5.22
C LEU A 202 25.00 5.97 6.08
N GLY A 203 24.49 4.92 5.46
CA GLY A 203 24.04 3.71 6.13
C GLY A 203 25.16 2.92 6.81
N GLU A 204 26.35 2.85 6.20
CA GLU A 204 27.53 2.22 6.81
C GLU A 204 27.98 2.94 8.08
N ASP A 205 28.01 4.27 8.08
CA ASP A 205 28.41 5.07 9.24
C ASP A 205 27.39 4.92 10.40
N LEU A 206 26.09 4.95 10.07
CA LEU A 206 24.99 4.66 11.00
C LEU A 206 25.11 3.25 11.61
N SER A 207 25.38 2.25 10.77
CA SER A 207 25.53 0.85 11.17
C SER A 207 26.71 0.65 12.14
N LYS A 208 27.88 1.23 11.83
CA LYS A 208 29.07 1.19 12.70
C LYS A 208 28.79 1.82 14.06
N GLY A 209 28.17 3.00 14.08
CA GLY A 209 27.81 3.69 15.32
C GLY A 209 26.84 2.87 16.19
N ALA A 210 25.81 2.28 15.58
CA ALA A 210 24.85 1.44 16.28
C ALA A 210 25.46 0.16 16.87
N LEU A 211 26.34 -0.50 16.13
CA LEU A 211 27.04 -1.70 16.60
C LEU A 211 27.94 -1.41 17.80
N LEU A 212 28.71 -0.32 17.75
CA LEU A 212 29.54 0.12 18.87
C LEU A 212 28.73 0.45 20.13
N LEU A 213 27.59 1.13 19.97
CA LEU A 213 26.67 1.44 21.08
C LEU A 213 26.01 0.18 21.65
N HIS A 214 25.59 -0.75 20.79
CA HIS A 214 24.97 -2.01 21.22
C HIS A 214 25.97 -2.90 21.97
N GLU A 215 27.22 -2.96 21.50
CA GLU A 215 28.29 -3.69 22.18
C GLU A 215 28.61 -3.10 23.56
N LYS A 216 28.74 -1.77 23.66
CA LYS A 216 28.90 -1.07 24.97
C LYS A 216 27.72 -1.33 25.90
N ARG A 217 26.48 -1.26 25.40
CA ARG A 217 25.26 -1.51 26.19
C ARG A 217 25.16 -2.97 26.64
N GLY A 218 25.55 -3.91 25.78
CA GLY A 218 25.62 -5.34 26.10
C GLY A 218 26.64 -5.63 27.21
N ALA A 219 27.82 -5.03 27.12
CA ALA A 219 28.86 -5.13 28.14
C ALA A 219 28.40 -4.57 29.50
N VAL A 220 27.75 -3.40 29.50
CA VAL A 220 27.18 -2.79 30.73
C VAL A 220 26.06 -3.62 31.31
N LYS A 221 25.15 -4.16 30.47
CA LYS A 221 24.05 -5.02 30.92
C LYS A 221 24.56 -6.33 31.52
N GLN A 222 25.57 -6.96 30.92
CA GLN A 222 26.21 -8.16 31.47
C GLN A 222 26.94 -7.87 32.79
N ALA A 223 27.54 -6.68 32.96
CA ALA A 223 28.12 -6.27 34.23
C ALA A 223 27.05 -6.10 35.31
N LEU A 224 25.96 -5.38 35.01
CA LEU A 224 24.80 -5.20 35.90
C LEU A 224 24.13 -6.51 36.28
N GLU A 225 23.98 -7.45 35.35
CA GLU A 225 23.34 -8.75 35.59
C GLU A 225 24.22 -9.67 36.43
N LYS A 226 25.55 -9.63 36.26
CA LYS A 226 26.50 -10.28 37.16
C LYS A 226 26.45 -9.68 38.57
N ASP A 227 26.34 -8.36 38.70
CA ASP A 227 26.25 -7.70 39.99
C ASP A 227 24.91 -7.98 40.69
N TRP A 228 23.80 -8.00 39.95
CA TRP A 228 22.49 -8.42 40.46
C TRP A 228 22.50 -9.89 40.90
N GLN A 229 23.08 -10.81 40.13
CA GLN A 229 23.19 -12.22 40.54
C GLN A 229 24.06 -12.40 41.79
N ARG A 230 25.14 -11.62 41.94
CA ARG A 230 25.96 -11.60 43.16
C ARG A 230 25.19 -11.06 44.36
N GLU A 231 24.37 -10.05 44.16
CA GLU A 231 23.56 -9.43 45.20
C GLU A 231 22.38 -10.32 45.62
N ALA A 232 21.71 -10.95 44.65
CA ALA A 232 20.68 -11.97 44.89
C ALA A 232 21.26 -13.21 45.59
N ALA A 233 22.47 -13.65 45.24
CA ALA A 233 23.16 -14.73 45.94
C ALA A 233 23.51 -14.33 47.39
N ARG A 234 23.99 -13.10 47.61
CA ARG A 234 24.23 -12.56 48.96
C ARG A 234 22.94 -12.49 49.78
N LEU A 235 21.86 -11.98 49.19
CA LEU A 235 20.54 -11.91 49.83
C LEU A 235 20.00 -13.29 50.14
N LYS A 236 20.14 -14.27 49.22
CA LYS A 236 19.73 -15.66 49.43
C LYS A 236 20.48 -16.31 50.59
N VAL A 237 21.80 -16.15 50.68
CA VAL A 237 22.59 -16.64 51.82
C VAL A 237 22.13 -15.96 53.12
N LYS A 238 21.96 -14.64 53.12
CA LYS A 238 21.47 -13.88 54.29
C LYS A 238 20.04 -14.29 54.70
N TYR A 239 19.20 -14.63 53.73
CA TYR A 239 17.83 -15.11 53.96
C TYR A 239 17.81 -16.55 54.46
N GLU A 240 18.63 -17.45 53.90
CA GLU A 240 18.82 -18.83 54.36
C GLU A 240 19.42 -18.89 55.78
N GLU A 241 20.32 -17.97 56.10
CA GLU A 241 20.91 -17.83 57.43
C GLU A 241 19.89 -17.29 58.46
N ASN A 242 19.05 -16.33 58.06
CA ASN A 242 17.90 -15.88 58.86
C ASN A 242 16.81 -16.96 59.00
N LEU A 243 16.57 -17.76 57.95
CA LEU A 243 15.68 -18.92 57.95
C LEU A 243 16.16 -20.01 58.93
N ARG A 244 17.48 -20.21 59.06
CA ARG A 244 18.08 -21.15 60.02
C ARG A 244 17.98 -20.67 61.47
N LYS A 245 17.99 -19.36 61.72
CA LYS A 245 17.92 -18.78 63.07
C LYS A 245 16.51 -18.76 63.68
N ASN A 246 15.45 -18.82 62.87
CA ASN A 246 14.08 -18.62 63.36
C ASN A 246 13.37 -19.95 63.74
N ARG A 247 13.23 -20.21 65.05
CA ARG A 247 12.72 -21.49 65.62
C ARG A 247 11.31 -21.88 65.14
N LEU A 248 10.43 -20.90 64.90
CA LEU A 248 9.02 -21.14 64.58
C LEU A 248 8.84 -21.81 63.21
N ARG A 249 9.68 -21.45 62.23
CA ARG A 249 9.59 -21.98 60.85
C ARG A 249 10.26 -23.34 60.66
N ARG A 250 11.27 -23.70 61.47
CA ARG A 250 11.82 -25.07 61.51
C ARG A 250 10.76 -26.11 61.89
N ARG A 251 9.78 -25.73 62.72
CA ARG A 251 8.63 -26.59 63.05
C ARG A 251 7.65 -26.72 61.87
N LEU A 252 7.40 -25.65 61.13
CA LEU A 252 6.52 -25.65 59.95
C LEU A 252 7.04 -26.53 58.81
N PHE A 253 8.33 -26.46 58.48
CA PHE A 253 8.94 -27.31 57.44
C PHE A 253 8.98 -28.79 57.82
N LYS A 254 9.07 -29.09 59.12
CA LYS A 254 9.00 -30.46 59.66
C LYS A 254 7.56 -31.00 59.68
N ALA A 255 6.58 -30.10 59.81
CA ALA A 255 5.15 -30.44 59.86
C ALA A 255 4.52 -30.60 58.47
N PHE A 256 5.08 -29.95 57.42
CA PHE A 256 4.57 -30.03 56.05
C PHE A 256 5.72 -30.22 55.04
N PRO A 257 6.15 -31.47 54.79
CA PRO A 257 7.29 -31.79 53.91
C PRO A 257 7.06 -31.50 52.41
N ASP A 258 5.80 -31.42 51.98
CA ASP A 258 5.39 -31.38 50.57
C ASP A 258 5.13 -29.99 49.98
N LEU A 259 5.58 -28.92 50.66
CA LEU A 259 5.53 -27.56 50.12
C LEU A 259 6.54 -27.38 48.97
N ARG A 260 6.25 -28.00 47.83
CA ARG A 260 7.03 -27.95 46.58
C ARG A 260 6.75 -26.66 45.81
N LEU A 261 7.69 -25.73 45.89
CA LEU A 261 7.67 -24.44 45.19
C LEU A 261 8.31 -24.49 43.78
N LEU A 262 8.26 -25.64 43.09
CA LEU A 262 8.95 -25.86 41.80
C LEU A 262 8.11 -26.58 40.71
N LYS A 263 6.82 -26.78 40.91
CA LYS A 263 5.97 -27.60 40.01
C LYS A 263 5.39 -26.87 38.78
N TYR A 264 5.81 -25.63 38.50
CA TYR A 264 5.22 -24.78 37.46
C TYR A 264 5.94 -24.84 36.10
N ASN A 265 7.10 -25.50 36.00
CA ASN A 265 7.90 -25.52 34.77
C ASN A 265 7.60 -26.72 33.85
N GLU A 266 7.32 -27.91 34.39
CA GLU A 266 7.07 -29.12 33.56
C GLU A 266 5.77 -28.99 32.72
N GLN A 267 4.70 -28.47 33.31
CA GLN A 267 3.41 -28.30 32.61
C GLN A 267 3.48 -27.27 31.47
N LEU A 268 4.43 -26.32 31.55
CA LEU A 268 4.65 -25.27 30.55
C LEU A 268 5.46 -25.81 29.34
N GLU A 269 6.38 -26.74 29.57
CA GLU A 269 7.15 -27.40 28.51
C GLU A 269 6.29 -28.38 27.70
N GLU A 270 5.38 -29.09 28.34
CA GLU A 270 4.45 -30.03 27.70
C GLU A 270 3.44 -29.31 26.78
N LEU A 271 2.95 -28.13 27.20
CA LEU A 271 2.08 -27.28 26.38
C LEU A 271 2.80 -26.76 25.13
N ARG A 272 4.07 -26.38 25.28
CA ARG A 272 4.91 -25.87 24.18
C ARG A 272 5.16 -26.94 23.11
N GLN A 273 5.43 -28.17 23.52
CA GLN A 273 5.64 -29.29 22.59
C GLN A 273 4.37 -29.62 21.79
N ASN A 274 3.19 -29.57 22.42
CA ASN A 274 1.91 -29.83 21.75
C ASN A 274 1.54 -28.75 20.72
N VAL A 275 1.84 -27.48 21.01
CA VAL A 275 1.62 -26.35 20.07
C VAL A 275 2.52 -26.48 18.83
N ASP A 276 3.76 -26.90 18.99
CA ASP A 276 4.71 -27.05 17.88
C ASP A 276 4.31 -28.19 16.92
N VAL A 277 3.72 -29.28 17.43
CA VAL A 277 3.20 -30.38 16.60
C VAL A 277 1.96 -29.96 15.80
N LEU A 278 1.03 -29.23 16.43
CA LEU A 278 -0.15 -28.66 15.76
C LEU A 278 0.24 -27.67 14.65
N ARG A 279 1.23 -26.81 14.91
CA ARG A 279 1.77 -25.86 13.94
C ARG A 279 2.41 -26.55 12.73
N ARG A 280 3.13 -27.66 12.92
CA ARG A 280 3.74 -28.41 11.82
C ARG A 280 2.70 -29.10 10.93
N ARG A 281 1.69 -29.75 11.54
CA ARG A 281 0.60 -30.41 10.80
C ARG A 281 -0.25 -29.41 9.98
N SER A 282 -0.52 -28.22 10.52
CA SER A 282 -1.25 -27.18 9.77
C SER A 282 -0.43 -26.65 8.60
N TRP A 283 0.89 -26.49 8.77
CA TRP A 283 1.82 -26.02 7.74
C TRP A 283 1.91 -26.98 6.56
N GLU A 284 2.02 -28.28 6.82
CA GLU A 284 2.11 -29.31 5.77
C GLU A 284 0.80 -29.45 4.99
N ALA A 285 -0.35 -29.39 5.66
CA ALA A 285 -1.66 -29.41 5.02
C ALA A 285 -1.91 -28.15 4.16
N LEU A 286 -1.49 -26.97 4.63
CA LEU A 286 -1.58 -25.72 3.89
C LEU A 286 -0.67 -25.74 2.63
N ARG A 287 0.54 -26.28 2.77
CA ARG A 287 1.51 -26.41 1.66
C ARG A 287 0.95 -27.28 0.54
N LYS A 288 0.38 -28.44 0.88
CA LYS A 288 -0.23 -29.37 -0.08
C LYS A 288 -1.41 -28.74 -0.81
N ARG A 289 -2.29 -28.03 -0.08
CA ARG A 289 -3.45 -27.32 -0.66
C ARG A 289 -3.05 -26.17 -1.60
N ASN A 290 -1.95 -25.46 -1.30
CA ASN A 290 -1.39 -24.42 -2.16
C ASN A 290 -0.73 -24.98 -3.43
N GLU A 291 -0.09 -26.15 -3.33
CA GLU A 291 0.49 -26.86 -4.48
C GLU A 291 -0.59 -27.39 -5.44
N ASP A 292 -1.71 -27.88 -4.91
CA ASP A 292 -2.87 -28.32 -5.71
C ASP A 292 -3.57 -27.14 -6.41
N ALA A 293 -3.64 -25.97 -5.76
CA ALA A 293 -4.18 -24.74 -6.37
C ALA A 293 -3.32 -24.22 -7.51
N ARG A 294 -1.99 -24.24 -7.36
CA ARG A 294 -1.03 -23.94 -8.44
C ARG A 294 -1.20 -24.91 -9.61
N ALA A 295 -1.44 -26.19 -9.34
CA ALA A 295 -1.63 -27.19 -10.38
C ALA A 295 -2.88 -26.93 -11.25
N ALA A 296 -3.95 -26.36 -10.67
CA ALA A 296 -5.16 -25.98 -11.39
C ALA A 296 -5.01 -24.67 -12.21
N TYR A 297 -4.25 -23.69 -11.70
CA TYR A 297 -4.03 -22.39 -12.37
C TYR A 297 -2.93 -22.41 -13.43
N GLU A 298 -1.90 -23.23 -13.22
CA GLU A 298 -0.72 -23.29 -14.10
C GLU A 298 -0.75 -24.44 -15.10
N THR A 299 -1.77 -25.32 -15.12
CA THR A 299 -1.78 -26.54 -15.97
C THR A 299 -0.48 -27.34 -15.79
N ARG A 300 -0.41 -28.28 -14.83
CA ARG A 300 0.80 -29.11 -14.67
C ARG A 300 1.15 -29.80 -15.99
N LEU A 301 2.22 -29.35 -16.64
CA LEU A 301 2.86 -30.04 -17.75
C LEU A 301 3.59 -31.26 -17.19
N ALA A 302 3.45 -32.41 -17.85
CA ALA A 302 4.27 -33.56 -17.53
C ALA A 302 5.76 -33.23 -17.82
N PRO A 303 6.71 -33.83 -17.09
CA PRO A 303 8.14 -33.63 -17.38
C PRO A 303 8.44 -33.98 -18.84
N GLY A 304 8.84 -32.99 -19.64
CA GLY A 304 9.15 -33.15 -21.07
C GLY A 304 8.11 -32.59 -22.04
N GLU A 305 6.93 -32.15 -21.59
CA GLU A 305 5.96 -31.51 -22.46
C GLU A 305 6.33 -30.06 -22.80
N GLU A 306 6.12 -29.67 -24.07
CA GLU A 306 6.35 -28.31 -24.51
C GLU A 306 5.32 -27.33 -23.93
N LYS A 307 5.81 -26.25 -23.30
CA LYS A 307 4.95 -25.18 -22.76
C LYS A 307 4.05 -24.58 -23.84
N PRO A 308 2.71 -24.52 -23.67
CA PRO A 308 1.80 -23.91 -24.63
C PRO A 308 2.00 -22.38 -24.71
N PHE A 309 1.35 -21.75 -25.68
CA PHE A 309 1.36 -20.28 -25.79
C PHE A 309 0.75 -19.66 -24.53
N ALA A 310 1.36 -18.56 -24.06
CA ALA A 310 0.94 -17.87 -22.85
C ALA A 310 0.80 -18.82 -21.63
N PHE A 311 1.81 -19.64 -21.36
CA PHE A 311 1.84 -20.50 -20.17
C PHE A 311 2.07 -19.67 -18.89
N GLY A 312 1.29 -19.95 -17.84
CA GLY A 312 1.33 -19.20 -16.57
C GLY A 312 0.92 -17.72 -16.71
N LEU A 313 1.19 -16.94 -15.65
CA LEU A 313 0.98 -15.49 -15.61
C LEU A 313 2.16 -14.75 -16.27
N CYS A 314 2.27 -14.86 -17.59
CA CYS A 314 3.25 -14.14 -18.39
C CYS A 314 2.63 -12.95 -19.12
N TYR A 315 3.47 -12.07 -19.70
CA TYR A 315 3.02 -10.89 -20.45
C TYR A 315 1.94 -11.23 -21.48
N SER A 316 2.17 -12.23 -22.35
CA SER A 316 1.19 -12.62 -23.36
C SER A 316 -0.14 -13.05 -22.76
N LYS A 317 -0.15 -13.74 -21.60
CA LYS A 317 -1.40 -14.12 -20.93
C LYS A 317 -2.18 -12.88 -20.49
N LEU A 318 -1.50 -11.98 -19.78
CA LEU A 318 -2.12 -10.77 -19.24
C LEU A 318 -2.57 -9.84 -20.35
N PHE A 319 -1.77 -9.72 -21.42
CA PHE A 319 -2.12 -8.94 -22.61
C PHE A 319 -3.38 -9.46 -23.28
N TRP A 320 -3.51 -10.77 -23.51
CA TRP A 320 -4.72 -11.32 -24.12
C TRP A 320 -5.93 -11.27 -23.18
N ILE A 321 -5.73 -11.38 -21.86
CA ILE A 321 -6.80 -11.10 -20.88
C ILE A 321 -7.26 -9.64 -20.97
N PHE A 322 -6.31 -8.71 -21.02
CA PHE A 322 -6.59 -7.29 -21.23
C PHE A 322 -7.36 -7.06 -22.53
N MET A 323 -6.90 -7.60 -23.66
CA MET A 323 -7.58 -7.46 -24.95
C MET A 323 -8.99 -8.05 -24.94
N THR A 324 -9.18 -9.24 -24.38
CA THR A 324 -10.52 -9.82 -24.24
C THR A 324 -11.41 -8.97 -23.34
N GLY A 325 -10.88 -8.49 -22.20
CA GLY A 325 -11.63 -7.61 -21.30
C GLY A 325 -12.07 -6.31 -21.97
N ASN A 326 -11.22 -5.71 -22.81
CA ASN A 326 -11.57 -4.51 -23.58
C ASN A 326 -12.79 -4.74 -24.49
N VAL A 327 -12.76 -5.81 -25.28
CA VAL A 327 -13.83 -6.12 -26.26
C VAL A 327 -15.10 -6.57 -25.56
N VAL A 328 -14.99 -7.40 -24.51
CA VAL A 328 -16.15 -7.82 -23.70
C VAL A 328 -16.78 -6.61 -23.01
N GLY A 329 -15.97 -5.70 -22.45
CA GLY A 329 -16.44 -4.45 -21.88
C GLY A 329 -17.24 -3.62 -22.89
N PHE A 330 -16.72 -3.45 -24.11
CA PHE A 330 -17.44 -2.78 -25.19
C PHE A 330 -18.81 -3.42 -25.49
N VAL A 331 -18.86 -4.76 -25.59
CA VAL A 331 -20.12 -5.46 -25.83
C VAL A 331 -21.10 -5.25 -24.68
N LEU A 332 -20.63 -5.36 -23.43
CA LEU A 332 -21.47 -5.14 -22.25
C LEU A 332 -22.01 -3.72 -22.18
N GLU A 333 -21.18 -2.71 -22.41
CA GLU A 333 -21.58 -1.30 -22.44
C GLU A 333 -22.57 -1.01 -23.58
N THR A 334 -22.35 -1.58 -24.76
CA THR A 334 -23.27 -1.41 -25.90
C THR A 334 -24.63 -2.06 -25.62
N LEU A 335 -24.64 -3.25 -25.02
CA LEU A 335 -25.88 -3.92 -24.63
C LEU A 335 -26.61 -3.17 -23.51
N TYR A 336 -25.87 -2.70 -22.50
CA TYR A 336 -26.42 -1.89 -21.42
C TYR A 336 -27.04 -0.60 -21.96
N ALA A 337 -26.33 0.09 -22.87
CA ALA A 337 -26.84 1.28 -23.56
C ALA A 337 -28.14 0.97 -24.30
N LEU A 338 -28.16 -0.07 -25.13
CA LEU A 338 -29.33 -0.46 -25.90
C LEU A 338 -30.54 -0.78 -25.00
N VAL A 339 -30.31 -1.42 -23.85
CA VAL A 339 -31.39 -1.76 -22.91
C VAL A 339 -31.92 -0.53 -22.18
N VAL A 340 -31.04 0.40 -21.77
CA VAL A 340 -31.42 1.55 -20.94
C VAL A 340 -31.91 2.73 -21.76
N THR A 341 -31.26 3.02 -22.89
CA THR A 341 -31.57 4.20 -23.72
C THR A 341 -32.41 3.86 -24.95
N HIS A 342 -32.61 2.57 -25.24
CA HIS A 342 -33.28 2.09 -26.47
C HIS A 342 -32.63 2.54 -27.78
N GLU A 343 -31.37 2.97 -27.71
CA GLU A 343 -30.60 3.46 -28.85
C GLU A 343 -29.25 2.75 -28.94
N LEU A 344 -28.76 2.52 -30.16
CA LEU A 344 -27.44 1.96 -30.38
C LEU A 344 -26.39 3.07 -30.20
N GLN A 345 -25.76 3.11 -29.03
CA GLN A 345 -24.69 4.05 -28.71
C GLN A 345 -23.33 3.35 -28.78
N VAL A 346 -22.38 3.95 -29.50
CA VAL A 346 -20.99 3.49 -29.49
C VAL A 346 -20.34 4.03 -28.21
N ARG A 347 -20.06 3.14 -27.26
CA ARG A 347 -19.39 3.48 -26.00
C ARG A 347 -18.04 2.80 -25.97
N VAL A 348 -17.00 3.55 -26.30
CA VAL A 348 -15.61 3.07 -26.29
C VAL A 348 -14.76 3.91 -25.33
N GLY A 349 -13.60 3.39 -24.95
CA GLY A 349 -12.62 4.14 -24.13
C GLY A 349 -11.40 4.60 -24.93
N LEU A 350 -11.32 4.25 -26.21
CA LEU A 350 -10.28 4.67 -27.14
C LEU A 350 -10.90 5.07 -28.48
N VAL A 351 -10.17 5.87 -29.27
CA VAL A 351 -10.65 6.40 -30.55
C VAL A 351 -10.62 5.33 -31.65
N PHE A 352 -9.78 4.31 -31.58
CA PHE A 352 -9.76 3.24 -32.58
C PHE A 352 -10.24 1.88 -32.06
N GLY A 353 -11.40 1.45 -32.57
CA GLY A 353 -11.90 0.10 -32.35
C GLY A 353 -12.67 -0.09 -31.04
N PRO A 354 -13.17 -1.31 -30.79
CA PRO A 354 -14.11 -1.59 -29.70
C PRO A 354 -13.37 -1.84 -28.38
N PHE A 355 -12.60 -0.86 -27.91
CA PHE A 355 -11.73 -1.02 -26.75
C PHE A 355 -12.15 -0.13 -25.58
N ILE A 356 -12.41 -0.75 -24.44
CA ILE A 356 -12.61 -0.05 -23.17
C ILE A 356 -11.50 -0.47 -22.19
N PRO A 357 -10.43 0.33 -22.05
CA PRO A 357 -9.27 -0.04 -21.25
C PRO A 357 -9.57 -0.32 -19.78
N VAL A 358 -10.59 0.33 -19.21
CA VAL A 358 -11.01 0.13 -17.81
C VAL A 358 -11.42 -1.32 -17.57
N TYR A 359 -12.20 -1.94 -18.47
CA TYR A 359 -12.57 -3.36 -18.35
C TYR A 359 -11.37 -4.29 -18.53
N GLY A 360 -10.49 -3.99 -19.48
CA GLY A 360 -9.27 -4.77 -19.71
C GLY A 360 -8.32 -4.72 -18.51
N LEU A 361 -8.08 -3.53 -17.96
CA LEU A 361 -7.24 -3.32 -16.78
C LEU A 361 -7.88 -3.94 -15.54
N GLY A 362 -9.19 -3.83 -15.38
CA GLY A 362 -9.94 -4.46 -14.29
C GLY A 362 -9.81 -5.99 -14.32
N ALA A 363 -9.95 -6.60 -15.50
CA ALA A 363 -9.75 -8.04 -15.69
C ALA A 363 -8.32 -8.49 -15.34
N VAL A 364 -7.30 -7.71 -15.73
CA VAL A 364 -5.91 -7.97 -15.35
C VAL A 364 -5.69 -7.78 -13.85
N ALA A 365 -6.23 -6.71 -13.25
CA ALA A 365 -6.10 -6.41 -11.83
C ALA A 365 -6.70 -7.54 -10.98
N ILE A 366 -7.94 -7.95 -11.27
CA ILE A 366 -8.61 -9.08 -10.61
C ILE A 366 -7.81 -10.36 -10.81
N THR A 367 -7.32 -10.63 -12.03
CA THR A 367 -6.49 -11.82 -12.30
C THR A 367 -5.22 -11.83 -11.44
N LEU A 368 -4.48 -10.73 -11.39
CA LEU A 368 -3.22 -10.66 -10.64
C LEU A 368 -3.46 -10.73 -9.14
N LEU A 369 -4.38 -9.92 -8.63
CA LEU A 369 -4.65 -9.76 -7.20
C LEU A 369 -5.38 -10.97 -6.61
N LEU A 370 -6.24 -11.65 -7.39
CA LEU A 370 -7.01 -12.81 -6.94
C LEU A 370 -6.50 -14.15 -7.47
N SER A 371 -5.43 -14.19 -8.26
CA SER A 371 -4.83 -15.46 -8.75
C SER A 371 -4.56 -16.48 -7.64
N ARG A 372 -4.24 -15.99 -6.43
CA ARG A 372 -3.95 -16.83 -5.26
C ARG A 372 -5.19 -17.23 -4.46
N MET A 373 -6.37 -16.72 -4.81
CA MET A 373 -7.60 -16.87 -4.04
C MET A 373 -8.59 -17.91 -4.61
N TYR A 374 -8.23 -18.63 -5.69
CA TYR A 374 -9.12 -19.57 -6.38
C TYR A 374 -9.77 -20.65 -5.49
N ASN A 375 -9.01 -21.23 -4.56
CA ASN A 375 -9.48 -22.28 -3.64
C ASN A 375 -9.99 -21.75 -2.30
N GLN A 376 -10.21 -20.44 -2.19
CA GLN A 376 -10.80 -19.81 -1.01
C GLN A 376 -12.33 -19.89 -1.05
N LYS A 377 -12.95 -19.58 0.10
CA LYS A 377 -14.41 -19.52 0.23
C LYS A 377 -14.97 -18.45 -0.72
N ASP A 378 -16.11 -18.75 -1.34
CA ASP A 378 -16.76 -17.86 -2.31
C ASP A 378 -17.05 -16.48 -1.72
N SER A 379 -17.45 -16.42 -0.45
CA SER A 379 -17.66 -15.15 0.28
C SER A 379 -16.40 -14.30 0.44
N LEU A 380 -15.22 -14.92 0.55
CA LEU A 380 -13.95 -14.20 0.65
C LEU A 380 -13.53 -13.65 -0.71
N ILE A 381 -13.69 -14.45 -1.78
CA ILE A 381 -13.41 -14.00 -3.15
C ILE A 381 -14.33 -12.83 -3.49
N PHE A 382 -15.62 -12.97 -3.16
CA PHE A 382 -16.61 -11.91 -3.31
C PHE A 382 -16.19 -10.62 -2.60
N LEU A 383 -15.91 -10.67 -1.28
CA LEU A 383 -15.59 -9.47 -0.51
C LEU A 383 -14.26 -8.83 -0.95
N ALA A 384 -13.25 -9.64 -1.27
CA ALA A 384 -11.98 -9.12 -1.79
C ALA A 384 -12.16 -8.44 -3.15
N SER A 385 -12.98 -9.03 -4.04
CA SER A 385 -13.29 -8.45 -5.34
C SER A 385 -14.09 -7.15 -5.19
N MET A 386 -14.98 -7.07 -4.21
CA MET A 386 -15.75 -5.87 -3.87
C MET A 386 -14.83 -4.68 -3.57
N VAL A 387 -13.83 -4.91 -2.70
CA VAL A 387 -12.87 -3.87 -2.29
C VAL A 387 -11.90 -3.53 -3.43
N ILE A 388 -11.35 -4.54 -4.10
CA ILE A 388 -10.39 -4.34 -5.20
C ILE A 388 -11.05 -3.59 -6.36
N GLY A 389 -12.26 -3.99 -6.74
CA GLY A 389 -13.00 -3.37 -7.83
C GLY A 389 -13.41 -1.94 -7.52
N GLY A 390 -13.96 -1.67 -6.32
CA GLY A 390 -14.29 -0.30 -5.90
C GLY A 390 -13.06 0.61 -5.82
N ALA A 391 -11.93 0.10 -5.33
CA ALA A 391 -10.67 0.85 -5.31
C ALA A 391 -10.13 1.11 -6.73
N PHE A 392 -10.20 0.11 -7.61
CA PHE A 392 -9.79 0.23 -9.00
C PHE A 392 -10.63 1.29 -9.74
N GLU A 393 -11.94 1.25 -9.58
CA GLU A 393 -12.88 2.23 -10.15
C GLU A 393 -12.56 3.64 -9.67
N TYR A 394 -12.38 3.83 -8.36
CA TYR A 394 -12.00 5.12 -7.79
C TYR A 394 -10.70 5.66 -8.41
N VAL A 395 -9.66 4.82 -8.48
CA VAL A 395 -8.35 5.21 -9.02
C VAL A 395 -8.44 5.57 -10.50
N CYS A 396 -9.17 4.81 -11.31
CA CYS A 396 -9.37 5.12 -12.73
C CYS A 396 -10.04 6.48 -12.93
N SER A 397 -11.13 6.75 -12.20
CA SER A 397 -11.82 8.04 -12.27
C SER A 397 -10.92 9.19 -11.81
N PHE A 398 -10.19 9.02 -10.70
CA PHE A 398 -9.27 10.04 -10.20
C PHE A 398 -8.14 10.37 -11.18
N VAL A 399 -7.50 9.34 -11.74
CA VAL A 399 -6.41 9.51 -12.72
C VAL A 399 -6.94 10.18 -13.99
N GLN A 400 -8.12 9.78 -14.48
CA GLN A 400 -8.73 10.41 -15.65
C GLN A 400 -8.96 11.91 -15.41
N GLN A 401 -9.55 12.28 -14.27
CA GLN A 401 -9.79 13.69 -13.96
C GLN A 401 -8.50 14.48 -13.76
N ALA A 402 -7.50 13.90 -13.09
CA ALA A 402 -6.21 14.57 -12.88
C ALA A 402 -5.48 14.87 -14.19
N VAL A 403 -5.52 13.94 -15.15
CA VAL A 403 -4.80 14.06 -16.43
C VAL A 403 -5.60 14.90 -17.44
N PHE A 404 -6.89 14.63 -17.58
CA PHE A 404 -7.71 15.16 -18.67
C PHE A 404 -8.74 16.22 -18.23
N GLY A 405 -9.02 16.31 -16.93
CA GLY A 405 -10.11 17.15 -16.39
C GLY A 405 -11.50 16.58 -16.67
N THR A 406 -11.60 15.31 -17.06
CA THR A 406 -12.87 14.64 -17.37
C THR A 406 -13.12 13.43 -16.49
N VAL A 407 -14.38 13.06 -16.35
CA VAL A 407 -14.80 11.80 -15.73
C VAL A 407 -15.71 11.03 -16.69
N SER A 408 -15.63 9.70 -16.66
CA SER A 408 -16.48 8.83 -17.49
C SER A 408 -17.72 8.31 -16.75
N TRP A 409 -17.77 8.49 -15.43
CA TRP A 409 -18.91 8.17 -14.57
C TRP A 409 -18.86 9.04 -13.31
N GLU A 410 -20.05 9.34 -12.80
CA GLU A 410 -20.26 10.18 -11.61
C GLU A 410 -21.40 9.57 -10.77
N TYR A 411 -21.15 9.39 -9.48
CA TYR A 411 -22.04 8.70 -8.54
C TYR A 411 -22.36 9.54 -7.31
N SER A 412 -22.14 10.86 -7.34
CA SER A 412 -22.41 11.76 -6.21
C SER A 412 -23.84 11.64 -5.66
N ASP A 413 -24.82 11.36 -6.53
CA ASP A 413 -26.23 11.17 -6.14
C ASP A 413 -26.55 9.76 -5.63
N SER A 414 -25.60 8.83 -5.71
CA SER A 414 -25.79 7.45 -5.26
C SER A 414 -25.51 7.28 -3.76
N PRO A 415 -26.27 6.42 -3.06
CA PRO A 415 -26.05 6.17 -1.65
C PRO A 415 -24.68 5.51 -1.41
N LEU A 416 -24.01 5.91 -0.32
CA LEU A 416 -22.69 5.39 0.08
C LEU A 416 -21.64 5.51 -1.03
N ASN A 417 -21.67 6.62 -1.77
CA ASN A 417 -20.60 6.97 -2.70
C ASN A 417 -19.36 7.49 -1.96
N ILE A 418 -18.19 7.31 -2.58
CA ILE A 418 -16.91 7.84 -2.09
C ILE A 418 -16.40 8.84 -3.12
N GLY A 419 -16.55 10.13 -2.81
CA GLY A 419 -16.12 11.24 -3.64
C GLY A 419 -16.72 11.25 -5.04
N GLY A 420 -17.93 10.67 -5.21
CA GLY A 420 -18.58 10.55 -6.51
C GLY A 420 -18.00 9.49 -7.47
N ARG A 421 -16.90 8.82 -7.12
CA ARG A 421 -16.14 7.98 -8.08
C ARG A 421 -16.42 6.49 -8.01
N THR A 422 -16.89 6.02 -6.86
CA THR A 422 -17.33 4.64 -6.65
C THR A 422 -18.45 4.65 -5.61
N ASN A 423 -19.25 3.60 -5.57
CA ASN A 423 -20.30 3.41 -4.56
C ASN A 423 -20.39 1.95 -4.12
N LEU A 424 -21.17 1.70 -3.06
CA LEU A 424 -21.33 0.36 -2.51
C LEU A 424 -21.98 -0.61 -3.50
N MET A 425 -22.92 -0.15 -4.32
CA MET A 425 -23.66 -0.99 -5.29
C MET A 425 -22.73 -1.52 -6.39
N TYR A 426 -21.95 -0.66 -7.05
CA TYR A 426 -20.99 -1.08 -8.06
C TYR A 426 -19.85 -1.90 -7.46
N SER A 427 -19.39 -1.54 -6.25
CA SER A 427 -18.47 -2.39 -5.50
C SER A 427 -19.05 -3.80 -5.30
N PHE A 428 -20.33 -3.93 -4.94
CA PHE A 428 -21.00 -5.23 -4.81
C PHE A 428 -21.01 -6.03 -6.13
N PHE A 429 -21.27 -5.37 -7.27
CA PHE A 429 -21.17 -6.00 -8.58
C PHE A 429 -19.75 -6.46 -8.91
N TRP A 430 -18.73 -5.68 -8.54
CA TRP A 430 -17.34 -6.14 -8.59
C TRP A 430 -17.12 -7.39 -7.74
N GLY A 431 -17.81 -7.51 -6.61
CA GLY A 431 -17.87 -8.72 -5.79
C GLY A 431 -18.34 -9.96 -6.56
N ILE A 432 -19.49 -9.85 -7.24
CA ILE A 432 -20.05 -10.93 -8.07
C ILE A 432 -19.10 -11.24 -9.22
N LEU A 433 -18.69 -10.20 -9.95
CA LEU A 433 -17.85 -10.33 -11.14
C LEU A 433 -16.54 -11.02 -10.81
N GLY A 434 -15.86 -10.63 -9.73
CA GLY A 434 -14.61 -11.27 -9.34
C GLY A 434 -14.77 -12.71 -8.86
N LEU A 435 -15.89 -13.05 -8.22
CA LEU A 435 -16.22 -14.44 -7.88
C LEU A 435 -16.35 -15.31 -9.14
N VAL A 436 -17.20 -14.88 -10.07
CA VAL A 436 -17.43 -15.56 -11.37
C VAL A 436 -16.15 -15.55 -12.21
N TRP A 437 -15.35 -14.48 -12.13
CA TRP A 437 -14.09 -14.38 -12.84
C TRP A 437 -13.10 -15.44 -12.38
N VAL A 438 -12.90 -15.54 -11.07
CA VAL A 438 -11.93 -16.46 -10.49
C VAL A 438 -12.35 -17.90 -10.74
N LYS A 439 -13.63 -18.26 -10.50
CA LYS A 439 -14.11 -19.64 -10.58
C LYS A 439 -14.33 -20.13 -12.02
N ASP A 440 -14.86 -19.28 -12.89
CA ASP A 440 -15.40 -19.71 -14.18
C ASP A 440 -14.71 -19.04 -15.37
N LEU A 441 -14.67 -17.70 -15.41
CA LEU A 441 -14.22 -16.98 -16.61
C LEU A 441 -12.72 -17.10 -16.85
N TYR A 442 -11.89 -16.90 -15.82
CA TYR A 442 -10.44 -16.98 -15.97
C TYR A 442 -9.97 -18.39 -16.40
N PRO A 443 -10.41 -19.51 -15.77
CA PRO A 443 -10.02 -20.84 -16.23
C PRO A 443 -10.47 -21.15 -17.66
N ALA A 444 -11.67 -20.70 -18.07
CA ALA A 444 -12.15 -20.85 -19.43
C ALA A 444 -11.31 -20.03 -20.43
N LEU A 445 -11.09 -18.75 -20.12
CA LEU A 445 -10.32 -17.82 -20.95
C LEU A 445 -8.85 -18.24 -21.06
N SER A 446 -8.24 -18.66 -19.96
CA SER A 446 -6.85 -19.12 -19.95
C SER A 446 -6.65 -20.34 -20.85
N ARG A 447 -7.60 -21.29 -20.86
CA ARG A 447 -7.60 -22.44 -21.77
C ARG A 447 -7.76 -22.01 -23.22
N LEU A 448 -8.64 -21.04 -23.50
CA LEU A 448 -8.84 -20.52 -24.85
C LEU A 448 -7.56 -19.85 -25.39
N ILE A 449 -6.93 -19.00 -24.58
CA ILE A 449 -5.67 -18.32 -24.96
C ILE A 449 -4.56 -19.35 -25.21
N GLN A 450 -4.46 -20.41 -24.39
CA GLN A 450 -3.41 -21.44 -24.56
C GLN A 450 -3.54 -22.25 -25.86
N LYS A 451 -4.73 -22.29 -26.48
CA LYS A 451 -4.95 -22.96 -27.78
C LYS A 451 -4.36 -22.20 -28.97
N ILE A 452 -3.97 -20.92 -28.79
CA ILE A 452 -3.42 -20.11 -29.88
C ILE A 452 -2.04 -20.68 -30.28
N PRO A 453 -1.76 -20.90 -31.58
CA PRO A 453 -0.44 -21.35 -32.04
C PRO A 453 0.68 -20.39 -31.61
N LYS A 454 1.79 -20.91 -31.07
CA LYS A 454 2.85 -20.10 -30.44
C LYS A 454 3.43 -19.00 -31.33
N LYS A 455 3.71 -19.31 -32.60
CA LYS A 455 4.27 -18.34 -33.57
C LYS A 455 3.27 -17.22 -33.83
N THR A 456 2.03 -17.59 -34.21
CA THR A 456 0.93 -16.66 -34.46
C THR A 456 0.63 -15.80 -33.25
N GLY A 457 0.48 -16.42 -32.07
CA GLY A 457 0.18 -15.72 -30.82
C GLY A 457 1.26 -14.69 -30.45
N ARG A 458 2.55 -15.00 -30.63
CA ARG A 458 3.65 -14.03 -30.39
C ARG A 458 3.60 -12.86 -31.36
N ILE A 459 3.41 -13.13 -32.65
CA ILE A 459 3.32 -12.08 -33.69
C ILE A 459 2.12 -11.16 -33.41
N LEU A 460 0.94 -11.75 -33.19
CA LEU A 460 -0.28 -10.99 -32.88
C LEU A 460 -0.11 -10.20 -31.59
N THR A 461 0.50 -10.76 -30.54
CA THR A 461 0.76 -10.03 -29.29
C THR A 461 1.57 -8.76 -29.55
N VAL A 462 2.64 -8.83 -30.36
CA VAL A 462 3.46 -7.66 -30.68
C VAL A 462 2.67 -6.63 -31.50
N ILE A 463 1.97 -7.08 -32.55
CA ILE A 463 1.17 -6.20 -33.42
C ILE A 463 0.12 -5.45 -32.60
N PHE A 464 -0.69 -6.17 -31.82
CA PHE A 464 -1.74 -5.56 -31.00
C PHE A 464 -1.16 -4.73 -29.86
N THR A 465 0.02 -5.07 -29.32
CA THR A 465 0.68 -4.22 -28.31
C THR A 465 1.01 -2.85 -28.90
N ILE A 466 1.59 -2.83 -30.12
CA ILE A 466 1.92 -1.58 -30.81
C ILE A 466 0.65 -0.81 -31.16
N LEU A 467 -0.37 -1.49 -31.68
CA LEU A 467 -1.67 -0.89 -32.01
C LEU A 467 -2.29 -0.23 -30.78
N MET A 468 -2.38 -0.95 -29.65
CA MET A 468 -2.93 -0.41 -28.41
C MET A 468 -2.09 0.75 -27.87
N ALA A 469 -0.76 0.68 -27.95
CA ALA A 469 0.09 1.78 -27.51
C ALA A 469 -0.15 3.06 -28.34
N VAL A 470 -0.26 2.93 -29.67
CA VAL A 470 -0.56 4.06 -30.57
C VAL A 470 -1.95 4.61 -30.30
N ASP A 471 -2.95 3.75 -30.18
CA ASP A 471 -4.34 4.16 -29.96
C ASP A 471 -4.54 4.83 -28.58
N VAL A 472 -3.91 4.31 -27.53
CA VAL A 472 -3.90 4.96 -26.20
C VAL A 472 -3.25 6.34 -26.27
N LEU A 473 -2.13 6.49 -26.98
CA LEU A 473 -1.46 7.79 -27.14
C LEU A 473 -2.33 8.78 -27.93
N LEU A 474 -2.93 8.35 -29.03
CA LEU A 474 -3.82 9.18 -29.84
C LEU A 474 -5.10 9.54 -29.07
N SER A 475 -5.70 8.59 -28.36
CA SER A 475 -6.89 8.83 -27.53
C SER A 475 -6.60 9.82 -26.40
N ALA A 476 -5.49 9.63 -25.68
CA ALA A 476 -5.07 10.56 -24.63
C ALA A 476 -4.81 11.96 -25.19
N GLY A 477 -4.13 12.07 -26.34
CA GLY A 477 -3.90 13.34 -27.02
C GLY A 477 -5.20 14.01 -27.48
N ALA A 478 -6.15 13.25 -28.02
CA ALA A 478 -7.44 13.76 -28.48
C ALA A 478 -8.29 14.29 -27.31
N VAL A 479 -8.40 13.54 -26.21
CA VAL A 479 -9.13 13.98 -25.02
C VAL A 479 -8.45 15.17 -24.35
N TYR A 480 -7.11 15.17 -24.28
CA TYR A 480 -6.37 16.32 -23.77
C TYR A 480 -6.58 17.57 -24.64
N ARG A 481 -6.53 17.44 -25.96
CA ARG A 481 -6.78 18.57 -26.88
C ARG A 481 -8.22 19.09 -26.76
N ARG A 482 -9.20 18.20 -26.61
CA ARG A 482 -10.60 18.58 -26.33
C ARG A 482 -10.70 19.39 -25.03
N SER A 483 -10.00 18.98 -23.98
CA SER A 483 -9.90 19.73 -22.73
C SER A 483 -9.38 21.16 -22.95
N GLU A 484 -8.35 21.32 -23.79
CA GLU A 484 -7.84 22.65 -24.18
C GLU A 484 -8.87 23.48 -24.97
N ARG A 485 -9.63 22.87 -25.90
CA ARG A 485 -10.69 23.56 -26.66
C ARG A 485 -11.82 24.07 -25.77
N VAL A 486 -12.27 23.26 -24.80
CA VAL A 486 -13.29 23.66 -23.82
C VAL A 486 -12.82 24.87 -22.99
N ASN A 487 -11.52 24.99 -22.74
CA ASN A 487 -10.91 26.12 -22.04
C ASN A 487 -10.54 27.30 -22.97
N GLY A 488 -10.97 27.29 -24.24
CA GLY A 488 -10.71 28.36 -25.19
C GLY A 488 -9.26 28.49 -25.65
N VAL A 489 -8.43 27.46 -25.47
CA VAL A 489 -7.02 27.48 -25.86
C VAL A 489 -6.88 27.09 -27.35
N PRO A 490 -6.40 28.01 -28.22
CA PRO A 490 -6.18 27.71 -29.64
C PRO A 490 -4.98 26.79 -29.84
N ALA A 491 -4.92 26.09 -30.98
CA ALA A 491 -3.77 25.26 -31.32
C ALA A 491 -2.51 26.12 -31.52
N ALA A 492 -1.42 25.71 -30.89
CA ALA A 492 -0.12 26.39 -30.92
C ALA A 492 0.90 25.69 -31.84
N ASN A 493 0.63 24.45 -32.25
CA ASN A 493 1.54 23.67 -33.10
C ASN A 493 0.79 22.68 -34.00
N VAL A 494 1.52 22.15 -34.99
CA VAL A 494 1.02 21.19 -35.98
C VAL A 494 0.44 19.91 -35.39
N VAL A 495 0.89 19.50 -34.19
CA VAL A 495 0.37 18.31 -33.52
C VAL A 495 -1.03 18.60 -32.94
N GLN A 496 -1.22 19.77 -32.32
CA GLN A 496 -2.54 20.19 -31.84
C GLN A 496 -3.52 20.43 -32.99
N GLU A 497 -3.06 21.02 -34.10
CA GLU A 497 -3.87 21.16 -35.32
C GLU A 497 -4.28 19.79 -35.90
N PHE A 498 -3.36 18.81 -35.89
CA PHE A 498 -3.69 17.43 -36.26
C PHE A 498 -4.81 16.87 -35.39
N PHE A 499 -4.78 17.07 -34.07
CA PHE A 499 -5.85 16.62 -33.18
C PHE A 499 -7.18 17.37 -33.40
N ASP A 500 -7.14 18.65 -33.78
CA ASP A 500 -8.33 19.43 -34.13
C ASP A 500 -9.02 18.91 -35.40
N GLN A 501 -8.22 18.53 -36.40
CA GLN A 501 -8.72 18.06 -37.69
C GLN A 501 -9.16 16.59 -37.64
N CYS A 502 -8.36 15.72 -37.04
CA CYS A 502 -8.62 14.28 -37.01
C CYS A 502 -9.58 13.85 -35.91
N PHE A 503 -9.65 14.59 -34.80
CA PHE A 503 -10.49 14.26 -33.64
C PHE A 503 -11.31 15.49 -33.18
N PRO A 504 -12.22 16.00 -34.04
CA PRO A 504 -13.09 17.11 -33.69
C PRO A 504 -14.05 16.74 -32.56
N ASP A 505 -14.64 17.74 -31.89
CA ASP A 505 -15.52 17.52 -30.75
C ASP A 505 -16.75 16.66 -31.11
N SER A 506 -17.33 16.85 -32.30
CA SER A 506 -18.45 16.02 -32.79
C SER A 506 -18.11 14.53 -32.90
N TYR A 507 -16.87 14.21 -33.26
CA TYR A 507 -16.40 12.83 -33.28
C TYR A 507 -16.21 12.29 -31.87
N LEU A 508 -15.60 13.08 -30.98
CA LEU A 508 -15.38 12.68 -29.58
C LEU A 508 -16.69 12.53 -28.80
N ASP A 509 -17.70 13.34 -29.08
CA ASP A 509 -19.04 13.20 -28.51
C ASP A 509 -19.75 11.93 -28.98
N PHE A 510 -19.52 11.54 -30.24
CA PHE A 510 -20.06 10.29 -30.76
C PHE A 510 -19.44 9.05 -30.10
N VAL A 511 -18.12 9.04 -29.88
CA VAL A 511 -17.42 7.87 -29.30
C VAL A 511 -17.37 7.86 -27.76
N PHE A 512 -17.46 9.04 -27.13
CA PHE A 512 -17.45 9.24 -25.66
C PHE A 512 -18.69 10.01 -25.18
N PRO A 513 -19.91 9.49 -25.39
CA PRO A 513 -21.16 10.24 -25.17
C PRO A 513 -21.43 10.64 -23.71
N HIS A 514 -20.79 9.99 -22.73
CA HIS A 514 -20.97 10.24 -21.28
C HIS A 514 -19.72 10.83 -20.63
N MET A 515 -18.73 11.26 -21.42
CA MET A 515 -17.54 11.91 -20.87
C MET A 515 -17.87 13.35 -20.51
N GLU A 516 -17.81 13.68 -19.23
CA GLU A 516 -18.10 15.02 -18.73
C GLU A 516 -16.82 15.75 -18.37
N TYR A 517 -16.75 17.04 -18.74
CA TYR A 517 -15.67 17.91 -18.28
C TYR A 517 -16.04 18.50 -16.92
N VAL A 518 -15.30 18.07 -15.89
CA VAL A 518 -15.50 18.50 -14.49
C VAL A 518 -14.35 19.36 -13.98
N GLY A 519 -13.43 19.74 -14.88
CA GLY A 519 -12.21 20.45 -14.51
C GLY A 519 -11.17 19.55 -13.86
N LYS A 520 -9.92 20.04 -13.85
CA LYS A 520 -8.87 19.41 -13.04
C LYS A 520 -9.19 19.67 -11.57
N PRO A 521 -8.86 18.74 -10.65
CA PRO A 521 -8.98 19.02 -9.23
C PRO A 521 -8.22 20.31 -8.92
N GLU A 522 -8.85 21.26 -8.24
CA GLU A 522 -8.21 22.53 -7.90
C GLU A 522 -6.92 22.24 -7.13
N LEU A 523 -5.79 22.54 -7.77
CA LEU A 523 -4.52 22.62 -7.07
C LEU A 523 -4.55 23.93 -6.29
N PRO A 524 -4.21 23.94 -4.99
CA PRO A 524 -4.26 25.15 -4.19
C PRO A 524 -3.44 26.26 -4.86
N THR A 525 -4.11 27.37 -5.17
CA THR A 525 -3.47 28.52 -5.83
C THR A 525 -2.50 29.20 -4.87
N PRO A 526 -1.26 29.52 -5.31
CA PRO A 526 -0.36 30.32 -4.50
C PRO A 526 -0.95 31.73 -4.32
N PRO A 527 -0.73 32.37 -3.15
CA PRO A 527 -1.30 33.68 -2.87
C PRO A 527 -0.80 34.74 -3.88
N PRO A 528 -1.63 35.75 -4.22
CA PRO A 528 -1.24 36.80 -5.16
C PRO A 528 -0.03 37.56 -4.62
N MET A 529 0.99 37.77 -5.47
CA MET A 529 2.11 38.61 -5.11
C MET A 529 1.62 40.06 -5.02
N GLU A 530 1.73 40.67 -3.85
CA GLU A 530 1.45 42.09 -3.65
C GLU A 530 2.29 42.90 -4.66
N GLU A 531 1.60 43.58 -5.58
CA GLU A 531 2.18 44.64 -6.40
C GLU A 531 2.70 45.71 -5.44
N ASN A 532 4.02 45.88 -5.44
CA ASN A 532 4.67 47.02 -4.78
C ASN A 532 4.10 48.31 -5.38
N LEU A 533 3.21 48.96 -4.64
CA LEU A 533 2.84 50.35 -4.86
C LEU A 533 4.06 51.24 -4.50
N PRO A 534 4.29 52.32 -5.28
CA PRO A 534 5.53 53.10 -5.28
C PRO A 534 5.80 53.88 -3.99
#